data_AF-A0A0Q6M783-F1
#
_entry.id   AF-A0A0Q6M783-F1
#
_cell.length_a   1.000
_cell.length_b   1.000
_cell.length_c   1.000
_cell.angle_alpha   90.00
_cell.angle_beta   90.00
_cell.angle_gamma   90.00
#
_symmetry.space_group_name_H-M   'P 1'
#
loop_
_entity.id
_entity.type
_entity.pdbx_description
1 polymer ?
#
loop_
_entity_poly.entity_id
_entity_poly.type
_entity_poly.pdbx_seq_one_letter_code
_entity_poly.pdbx_strand_id
1 'polypeptide(L)'
;MQRRRLLAGGAGLLAGATLARHALAQAPTPVDLPFVNGKRKLVAFPEKRPLIVLTSRPPQLETPFEVFNDGLLTPNDAFFVRYHNAGIPTSIDADTHIIKIGGNALAKPHELKLSELRTQFKPTEIVAVNQCSGNSRGFFSPRVTGGQLGNGAMGNARWLGVPLKDVLARAEPKNSARQVSFNGLDIALFGGGNFVKALDIAHAMDGEVMLAYQMNGADIPLLNGYPVKLAAALATAWPTAAPAVPKNIELPPDGLQLKPSALPGFEKAQAHCTACHSAEYMAFQPPTAARPYWDAMVKRMKGVFKAPVPDADMPAIVDYLVKTYGNEQVAP
;
A
#
# COMPACT_ATOMS: atom_id res chain seq x y z
N MET A 1 15.03 28.49 72.08
CA MET A 1 13.76 27.75 72.23
C MET A 1 13.16 27.62 70.82
N GLN A 2 13.44 26.54 70.07
CA GLN A 2 12.66 25.29 69.98
C GLN A 2 11.15 25.44 69.74
N ARG A 3 10.70 24.80 68.63
CA ARG A 3 9.37 24.21 68.29
C ARG A 3 8.60 24.95 67.17
N ARG A 4 8.50 24.37 65.95
CA ARG A 4 7.50 23.37 65.45
C ARG A 4 6.10 24.02 65.34
N ARG A 5 5.30 23.96 64.27
CA ARG A 5 5.09 22.95 63.22
C ARG A 5 4.08 23.50 62.15
N LEU A 6 4.27 23.06 60.90
CA LEU A 6 3.31 22.55 59.88
C LEU A 6 1.96 23.24 59.57
N LEU A 7 1.74 23.49 58.26
CA LEU A 7 0.66 23.00 57.37
C LEU A 7 0.98 23.56 55.95
N ALA A 8 1.61 22.82 55.03
CA ALA A 8 1.09 21.73 54.17
C ALA A 8 0.02 22.17 53.16
N GLY A 9 0.32 22.03 51.86
CA GLY A 9 -0.67 21.82 50.80
C GLY A 9 -0.62 22.83 49.64
N GLY A 10 0.05 22.47 48.55
CA GLY A 10 -0.02 23.24 47.30
C GLY A 10 1.02 22.84 46.25
N ALA A 11 1.18 21.54 45.97
CA ALA A 11 1.97 21.08 44.84
C ALA A 11 1.16 21.29 43.54
N GLY A 12 1.46 22.35 42.80
CA GLY A 12 0.95 22.57 41.46
C GLY A 12 1.65 21.64 40.47
N LEU A 13 1.00 20.51 40.15
CA LEU A 13 1.36 19.64 39.04
C LEU A 13 1.00 20.33 37.71
N LEU A 14 1.95 21.03 37.09
CA LEU A 14 1.92 21.30 35.65
C LEU A 14 2.41 20.04 34.92
N ALA A 15 1.57 19.01 34.90
CA ALA A 15 1.76 17.87 34.01
C ALA A 15 1.38 18.35 32.60
N GLY A 16 2.38 18.44 31.72
CA GLY A 16 2.20 18.74 30.31
C GLY A 16 1.22 17.75 29.69
N ALA A 17 0.04 18.23 29.32
CA ALA A 17 -0.88 17.51 28.47
C ALA A 17 -0.23 17.36 27.10
N THR A 18 0.39 16.21 26.85
CA THR A 18 0.63 15.74 25.50
C THR A 18 -0.73 15.63 24.81
N LEU A 19 -1.02 16.59 23.93
CA LEU A 19 -2.17 16.55 23.05
C LEU A 19 -2.01 15.37 22.09
N ALA A 20 -2.36 14.17 22.55
CA ALA A 20 -2.76 13.08 21.69
C ALA A 20 -4.07 13.52 21.02
N ARG A 21 -3.95 14.26 19.90
CA ARG A 21 -5.04 14.49 18.98
C ARG A 21 -5.46 13.12 18.43
N HIS A 22 -6.35 12.45 19.14
CA HIS A 22 -7.19 11.43 18.55
C HIS A 22 -7.99 12.16 17.49
N ALA A 23 -7.60 11.98 16.22
CA ALA A 23 -8.39 12.45 15.11
C ALA A 23 -9.78 11.81 15.27
N LEU A 24 -10.79 12.63 15.59
CA LEU A 24 -12.18 12.20 15.55
C LEU A 24 -12.39 11.56 14.17
N ALA A 25 -12.86 10.31 14.16
CA ALA A 25 -13.12 9.58 12.92
C ALA A 25 -14.12 10.39 12.09
N GLN A 26 -13.62 11.08 11.06
CA GLN A 26 -14.45 11.88 10.18
C GLN A 26 -15.32 10.93 9.36
N ALA A 27 -16.62 11.20 9.29
CA ALA A 27 -17.55 10.37 8.54
C ALA A 27 -17.10 10.25 7.07
N PRO A 28 -17.17 9.05 6.46
CA PRO A 28 -16.80 8.87 5.06
C PRO A 28 -17.56 9.83 4.15
N THR A 29 -16.83 10.59 3.33
CA THR A 29 -17.44 11.59 2.43
C THR A 29 -17.55 11.02 1.01
N PRO A 30 -18.73 11.01 0.37
CA PRO A 30 -18.87 10.54 -1.01
C PRO A 30 -18.04 11.39 -1.99
N VAL A 31 -17.49 10.74 -3.02
CA VAL A 31 -16.83 11.40 -4.16
C VAL A 31 -17.22 10.67 -5.44
N ASP A 32 -17.43 11.39 -6.53
CA ASP A 32 -17.74 10.80 -7.84
C ASP A 32 -16.56 11.00 -8.79
N LEU A 33 -15.93 9.90 -9.17
CA LEU A 33 -14.89 9.91 -10.19
C LEU A 33 -15.55 10.03 -11.57
N PRO A 34 -14.98 10.78 -12.54
CA PRO A 34 -15.65 11.13 -13.78
C PRO A 34 -15.65 9.99 -14.82
N PHE A 35 -16.18 8.82 -14.44
CA PHE A 35 -16.40 7.65 -15.27
C PHE A 35 -17.54 6.78 -14.72
N VAL A 36 -18.09 5.90 -15.56
CA VAL A 36 -19.18 4.99 -15.17
C VAL A 36 -18.78 4.14 -13.95
N ASN A 37 -19.67 4.06 -12.96
CA ASN A 37 -19.42 3.40 -11.67
C ASN A 37 -18.24 4.03 -10.89
N GLY A 38 -18.16 5.36 -10.92
CA GLY A 38 -17.11 6.19 -10.32
C GLY A 38 -17.32 6.59 -8.85
N LYS A 39 -18.49 6.30 -8.26
CA LYS A 39 -18.77 6.64 -6.85
C LYS A 39 -17.81 5.92 -5.89
N ARG A 40 -17.12 6.68 -5.05
CA ARG A 40 -16.20 6.22 -3.99
C ARG A 40 -16.47 6.97 -2.69
N LYS A 41 -15.67 6.68 -1.66
CA LYS A 41 -15.67 7.39 -0.37
C LYS A 41 -14.26 7.91 -0.08
N LEU A 42 -14.18 9.12 0.46
CA LEU A 42 -13.02 9.63 1.14
C LEU A 42 -13.00 9.09 2.56
N VAL A 43 -11.92 8.42 2.95
CA VAL A 43 -11.74 7.83 4.29
C VAL A 43 -10.32 8.12 4.77
N ALA A 44 -10.18 8.55 6.02
CA ALA A 44 -8.88 8.70 6.65
C ALA A 44 -8.33 7.34 7.06
N PHE A 45 -7.05 7.11 6.78
CA PHE A 45 -6.28 5.98 7.28
C PHE A 45 -5.21 6.53 8.24
N PRO A 46 -4.62 5.72 9.14
CA PRO A 46 -3.49 6.17 9.94
C PRO A 46 -2.37 6.77 9.08
N GLU A 47 -1.77 7.87 9.55
CA GLU A 47 -0.76 8.66 8.82
C GLU A 47 -1.27 9.33 7.52
N LYS A 48 -2.59 9.27 7.22
CA LYS A 48 -3.19 9.80 5.99
C LYS A 48 -4.32 10.78 6.27
N ARG A 49 -4.42 11.83 5.45
CA ARG A 49 -5.67 12.61 5.33
C ARG A 49 -6.73 11.74 4.64
N PRO A 50 -8.01 12.16 4.58
CA PRO A 50 -9.01 11.43 3.82
C PRO A 50 -8.58 11.23 2.36
N LEU A 51 -8.52 9.97 1.92
CA LEU A 51 -8.15 9.56 0.56
C LEU A 51 -9.29 8.77 -0.09
N ILE A 52 -9.31 8.72 -1.41
CA ILE A 52 -10.32 8.02 -2.20
C ILE A 52 -10.10 6.51 -2.05
N VAL A 53 -11.00 5.82 -1.36
CA VAL A 53 -10.86 4.38 -1.13
C VAL A 53 -11.33 3.61 -2.36
N LEU A 54 -10.39 2.87 -2.96
CA LEU A 54 -10.70 1.87 -3.97
C LEU A 54 -10.93 0.50 -3.33
N THR A 55 -10.12 0.11 -2.34
CA THR A 55 -10.34 -1.09 -1.50
C THR A 55 -9.80 -0.85 -0.10
N SER A 56 -10.47 -1.38 0.92
CA SER A 56 -9.98 -1.33 2.31
C SER A 56 -8.99 -2.47 2.59
N ARG A 57 -9.22 -3.65 2.01
CA ARG A 57 -8.38 -4.83 2.22
C ARG A 57 -8.03 -5.50 0.89
N PRO A 58 -6.75 -5.55 0.51
CA PRO A 58 -5.69 -4.67 1.04
C PRO A 58 -5.99 -3.19 0.76
N PRO A 59 -5.36 -2.24 1.47
CA PRO A 59 -5.56 -0.82 1.21
C PRO A 59 -5.14 -0.41 -0.21
N GLN A 60 -6.08 0.20 -0.94
CA GLN A 60 -5.81 0.96 -2.17
C GLN A 60 -6.49 2.31 -2.05
N LEU A 61 -5.68 3.35 -1.97
CA LEU A 61 -6.11 4.71 -1.70
C LEU A 61 -5.58 5.61 -2.81
N GLU A 62 -6.47 6.33 -3.47
CA GLU A 62 -6.16 7.27 -4.54
C GLU A 62 -6.14 8.71 -3.98
N THR A 63 -5.18 9.51 -4.44
CA THR A 63 -5.05 10.92 -4.07
C THR A 63 -6.15 11.75 -4.76
N PRO A 64 -6.96 12.54 -4.03
CA PRO A 64 -7.89 13.49 -4.66
C PRO A 64 -7.15 14.43 -5.60
N PHE A 65 -7.70 14.65 -6.80
CA PHE A 65 -6.96 15.30 -7.89
C PHE A 65 -6.59 16.77 -7.58
N GLU A 66 -7.41 17.44 -6.76
CA GLU A 66 -7.16 18.80 -6.28
C GLU A 66 -5.84 18.93 -5.49
N VAL A 67 -5.36 17.86 -4.85
CA VAL A 67 -4.09 17.87 -4.10
C VAL A 67 -2.90 18.20 -5.02
N PHE A 68 -2.96 17.86 -6.30
CA PHE A 68 -1.87 18.16 -7.23
C PHE A 68 -1.74 19.67 -7.54
N ASN A 69 -2.69 20.50 -7.09
CA ASN A 69 -2.61 21.95 -7.17
C ASN A 69 -1.95 22.59 -5.92
N ASP A 70 -1.73 21.81 -4.85
CA ASP A 70 -1.17 22.32 -3.58
C ASP A 70 0.36 22.46 -3.61
N GLY A 71 1.03 21.82 -4.58
CA GLY A 71 2.48 21.90 -4.75
C GLY A 71 3.10 20.77 -5.57
N LEU A 72 4.38 20.91 -5.92
CA LEU A 72 5.11 19.94 -6.75
C LEU A 72 5.44 18.63 -6.03
N LEU A 73 5.54 18.65 -4.70
CA LEU A 73 5.74 17.46 -3.87
C LEU A 73 4.41 17.11 -3.21
N THR A 74 3.90 15.92 -3.51
CA THR A 74 2.69 15.38 -2.90
C THR A 74 2.95 15.13 -1.41
N PRO A 75 2.18 15.72 -0.48
CA PRO A 75 2.35 15.52 0.95
C PRO A 75 2.27 14.03 1.34
N ASN A 76 3.03 13.62 2.36
CA ASN A 76 3.07 12.22 2.81
C ASN A 76 1.67 11.71 3.20
N ASP A 77 0.87 12.55 3.85
CA ASP A 77 -0.49 12.21 4.28
C ASP A 77 -1.48 12.14 3.10
N ALA A 78 -1.13 12.68 1.93
CA ALA A 78 -1.94 12.67 0.71
C ALA A 78 -1.44 11.69 -0.36
N PHE A 79 -0.25 11.10 -0.20
CA PHE A 79 0.35 10.22 -1.20
C PHE A 79 -0.42 8.90 -1.32
N PHE A 80 -0.74 8.50 -2.56
CA PHE A 80 -1.51 7.29 -2.85
C PHE A 80 -0.92 6.02 -2.23
N VAL A 81 -1.77 5.01 -2.02
CA VAL A 81 -1.40 3.71 -1.44
C VAL A 81 -1.89 2.60 -2.36
N ARG A 82 -1.05 1.60 -2.63
CA ARG A 82 -1.44 0.41 -3.40
C ARG A 82 -0.76 -0.83 -2.85
N TYR A 83 -1.54 -1.75 -2.31
CA TYR A 83 -1.11 -3.11 -1.96
C TYR A 83 -1.80 -4.18 -2.81
N HIS A 84 -1.15 -5.34 -2.97
CA HIS A 84 -1.71 -6.52 -3.66
C HIS A 84 -2.14 -7.60 -2.68
N ASN A 85 -1.31 -7.86 -1.67
CA ASN A 85 -1.56 -8.85 -0.63
C ASN A 85 -2.25 -8.22 0.57
N ALA A 86 -3.21 -8.93 1.18
CA ALA A 86 -3.95 -8.46 2.35
C ALA A 86 -3.22 -8.70 3.68
N GLY A 87 -2.26 -9.64 3.74
CA GLY A 87 -1.41 -9.84 4.90
C GLY A 87 -0.28 -8.80 4.94
N ILE A 88 -0.63 -7.53 5.11
CA ILE A 88 0.35 -6.44 5.25
C ILE A 88 0.85 -6.35 6.70
N PRO A 89 2.12 -6.00 6.94
CA PRO A 89 2.58 -5.70 8.29
C PRO A 89 1.89 -4.42 8.79
N THR A 90 1.27 -4.49 9.97
CA THR A 90 0.68 -3.33 10.67
C THR A 90 1.54 -2.82 11.82
N SER A 91 2.56 -3.59 12.21
CA SER A 91 3.55 -3.22 13.22
C SER A 91 4.94 -3.62 12.75
N ILE A 92 5.88 -2.68 12.75
CA ILE A 92 7.28 -2.92 12.43
C ILE A 92 8.17 -2.17 13.43
N ASP A 93 9.05 -2.92 14.07
CA ASP A 93 10.18 -2.38 14.83
C ASP A 93 11.38 -2.17 13.88
N ALA A 94 11.84 -0.93 13.76
CA ALA A 94 12.95 -0.58 12.89
C ALA A 94 14.31 -1.05 13.44
N ASP A 95 14.46 -1.15 14.76
CA ASP A 95 15.74 -1.46 15.39
C ASP A 95 16.12 -2.93 15.17
N THR A 96 15.12 -3.78 14.99
CA THR A 96 15.26 -5.22 14.72
C THR A 96 15.03 -5.58 13.26
N HIS A 97 14.73 -4.61 12.38
CA HIS A 97 14.50 -4.87 10.97
C HIS A 97 15.80 -5.25 10.24
N ILE A 98 15.78 -6.38 9.54
CA ILE A 98 16.91 -6.93 8.78
C ILE A 98 16.57 -6.98 7.29
N ILE A 99 17.44 -6.37 6.48
CA ILE A 99 17.44 -6.45 5.02
C ILE A 99 18.42 -7.57 4.64
N LYS A 100 17.94 -8.60 3.95
CA LYS A 100 18.76 -9.74 3.51
C LYS A 100 19.22 -9.55 2.08
N ILE A 101 20.53 -9.61 1.85
CA ILE A 101 21.17 -9.49 0.54
C ILE A 101 21.81 -10.83 0.22
N GLY A 102 21.13 -11.62 -0.61
CA GLY A 102 21.50 -13.00 -0.91
C GLY A 102 21.22 -13.39 -2.36
N GLY A 103 21.55 -14.64 -2.68
CA GLY A 103 21.35 -15.20 -4.01
C GLY A 103 22.58 -15.97 -4.49
N ASN A 104 22.37 -16.86 -5.44
CA ASN A 104 23.42 -17.71 -6.03
C ASN A 104 24.50 -16.91 -6.78
N ALA A 105 24.15 -15.71 -7.24
CA ALA A 105 25.01 -14.84 -8.02
C ALA A 105 25.82 -13.83 -7.18
N LEU A 106 25.83 -13.94 -5.85
CA LEU A 106 26.65 -13.10 -4.97
C LEU A 106 27.83 -13.92 -4.44
N ALA A 107 29.03 -13.32 -4.40
CA ALA A 107 30.19 -13.96 -3.76
C ALA A 107 30.18 -13.75 -2.23
N LYS A 108 29.58 -12.65 -1.75
CA LYS A 108 29.57 -12.28 -0.33
C LYS A 108 28.16 -11.87 0.14
N PRO A 109 27.20 -12.81 0.23
CA PRO A 109 25.88 -12.51 0.76
C PRO A 109 26.00 -11.96 2.20
N HIS A 110 25.14 -11.02 2.56
CA HIS A 110 25.16 -10.39 3.87
C HIS A 110 23.76 -9.91 4.28
N GLU A 111 23.62 -9.56 5.55
CA GLU A 111 22.41 -8.97 6.10
C GLU A 111 22.76 -7.57 6.63
N LEU A 112 21.80 -6.64 6.57
CA LEU A 112 21.95 -5.28 7.07
C LEU A 112 20.79 -4.94 8.00
N LYS A 113 21.08 -4.43 9.19
CA LYS A 113 20.08 -3.70 9.96
C LYS A 113 19.76 -2.37 9.30
N LEU A 114 18.58 -1.83 9.54
CA LEU A 114 18.22 -0.48 9.07
C LEU A 114 19.20 0.59 9.58
N SER A 115 19.66 0.46 10.84
CA SER A 115 20.66 1.37 11.41
C SER A 115 22.01 1.29 10.69
N GLU A 116 22.43 0.11 10.25
CA GLU A 116 23.65 -0.09 9.45
C GLU A 116 23.51 0.50 8.06
N LEU A 117 22.35 0.34 7.41
CA LEU A 117 22.05 1.00 6.13
C LEU A 117 22.20 2.53 6.24
N ARG A 118 21.71 3.12 7.34
CA ARG A 118 21.75 4.58 7.57
C ARG A 118 23.14 5.12 7.96
N THR A 119 23.99 4.29 8.55
CA THR A 119 25.28 4.75 9.12
C THR A 119 26.50 4.33 8.31
N GLN A 120 26.44 3.22 7.58
CA GLN A 120 27.59 2.65 6.88
C GLN A 120 27.66 3.00 5.40
N PHE A 121 26.66 3.71 4.87
CA PHE A 121 26.56 4.09 3.47
C PHE A 121 26.29 5.58 3.33
N LYS A 122 26.76 6.17 2.23
CA LYS A 122 26.49 7.56 1.91
C LYS A 122 25.04 7.71 1.42
N PRO A 123 24.19 8.52 2.08
CA PRO A 123 22.84 8.74 1.59
C PRO A 123 22.83 9.61 0.33
N THR A 124 21.81 9.38 -0.49
CA THR A 124 21.48 10.18 -1.67
C THR A 124 20.02 10.55 -1.63
N GLU A 125 19.69 11.67 -2.27
CA GLU A 125 18.32 12.19 -2.35
C GLU A 125 17.90 12.29 -3.81
N ILE A 126 16.67 11.87 -4.11
CA ILE A 126 16.05 12.02 -5.43
C ILE A 126 14.62 12.55 -5.28
N VAL A 127 14.19 13.42 -6.18
CA VAL A 127 12.78 13.79 -6.32
C VAL A 127 12.21 12.95 -7.45
N ALA A 128 11.26 12.07 -7.13
CA ALA A 128 10.77 11.06 -8.05
C ALA A 128 9.25 10.94 -8.00
N VAL A 129 8.65 10.87 -9.19
CA VAL A 129 7.25 10.47 -9.36
C VAL A 129 7.16 8.95 -9.21
N ASN A 130 6.30 8.49 -8.30
CA ASN A 130 5.82 7.12 -8.29
C ASN A 130 4.43 7.11 -8.92
N GLN A 131 4.21 6.28 -9.93
CA GLN A 131 2.92 6.14 -10.60
C GLN A 131 2.56 4.67 -10.72
N CYS A 132 1.32 4.33 -10.36
CA CYS A 132 0.80 3.00 -10.60
C CYS A 132 0.65 2.77 -12.10
N SER A 133 1.07 1.61 -12.62
CA SER A 133 0.83 1.22 -14.02
C SER A 133 -0.66 1.23 -14.41
N GLY A 134 -1.55 1.21 -13.41
CA GLY A 134 -2.99 1.27 -13.57
C GLY A 134 -3.62 2.64 -13.39
N ASN A 135 -2.83 3.70 -13.20
CA ASN A 135 -3.37 5.06 -13.13
C ASN A 135 -4.22 5.35 -14.37
N SER A 136 -5.34 6.05 -14.19
CA SER A 136 -6.28 6.41 -15.26
C SER A 136 -7.08 5.25 -15.87
N ARG A 137 -7.01 4.02 -15.32
CA ARG A 137 -7.75 2.86 -15.88
C ARG A 137 -9.26 3.09 -15.99
N GLY A 138 -9.86 3.88 -15.08
CA GLY A 138 -11.29 4.20 -15.12
C GLY A 138 -11.74 4.89 -16.42
N PHE A 139 -10.81 5.52 -17.14
CA PHE A 139 -11.06 6.23 -18.40
C PHE A 139 -10.88 5.37 -19.66
N PHE A 140 -10.49 4.10 -19.54
CA PHE A 140 -10.30 3.25 -20.72
C PHE A 140 -11.63 2.98 -21.43
N SER A 141 -11.59 3.00 -22.77
CA SER A 141 -12.72 2.64 -23.64
C SER A 141 -12.25 1.65 -24.71
N PRO A 142 -12.70 0.37 -24.68
CA PRO A 142 -13.60 -0.22 -23.68
C PRO A 142 -12.94 -0.34 -22.30
N ARG A 143 -13.77 -0.40 -21.24
CA ARG A 143 -13.30 -0.61 -19.86
C ARG A 143 -12.66 -1.99 -19.69
N VAL A 144 -11.66 -2.09 -18.82
CA VAL A 144 -10.89 -3.33 -18.59
C VAL A 144 -10.83 -3.71 -17.10
N THR A 145 -10.53 -4.98 -16.83
CA THR A 145 -10.38 -5.52 -15.46
C THR A 145 -9.31 -4.80 -14.63
N GLY A 146 -9.51 -4.73 -13.32
CA GLY A 146 -8.53 -4.25 -12.35
C GLY A 146 -9.05 -3.11 -11.48
N GLY A 147 -8.12 -2.39 -10.84
CA GLY A 147 -8.43 -1.23 -10.03
C GLY A 147 -8.92 -0.08 -10.90
N GLN A 148 -10.18 0.33 -10.71
CA GLN A 148 -10.84 1.39 -11.46
C GLN A 148 -10.53 2.75 -10.82
N LEU A 149 -9.36 3.28 -11.20
CA LEU A 149 -8.75 4.51 -10.69
C LEU A 149 -9.10 5.71 -11.58
N GLY A 150 -9.19 6.89 -10.98
CA GLY A 150 -9.03 8.17 -11.67
C GLY A 150 -7.57 8.44 -11.98
N ASN A 151 -7.14 9.70 -11.89
CA ASN A 151 -5.77 10.12 -12.23
C ASN A 151 -4.86 10.26 -11.00
N GLY A 152 -5.35 9.94 -9.80
CA GLY A 152 -4.65 10.16 -8.54
C GLY A 152 -3.78 9.00 -8.05
N ALA A 153 -3.59 7.94 -8.83
CA ALA A 153 -2.70 6.83 -8.48
C ALA A 153 -1.23 7.17 -8.83
N MET A 154 -0.83 8.37 -8.46
CA MET A 154 0.51 8.91 -8.66
C MET A 154 0.83 9.91 -7.55
N GLY A 155 2.11 10.13 -7.32
CA GLY A 155 2.58 11.17 -6.42
C GLY A 155 4.06 11.45 -6.64
N ASN A 156 4.47 12.68 -6.41
CA ASN A 156 5.87 13.09 -6.49
C ASN A 156 6.40 13.31 -5.08
N ALA A 157 7.54 12.72 -4.74
CA ALA A 157 8.13 12.87 -3.42
C ALA A 157 9.64 12.94 -3.50
N ARG A 158 10.22 13.56 -2.47
CA ARG A 158 11.64 13.54 -2.20
C ARG A 158 11.97 12.28 -1.41
N TRP A 159 12.80 11.41 -1.95
CA TRP A 159 13.23 10.14 -1.35
C TRP A 159 14.67 10.26 -0.89
N LEU A 160 14.94 9.96 0.38
CA LEU A 160 16.30 9.83 0.91
C LEU A 160 16.58 8.36 1.19
N GLY A 161 17.71 7.88 0.70
CA GLY A 161 18.09 6.47 0.77
C GLY A 161 19.54 6.20 0.43
N VAL A 162 19.88 4.93 0.35
CA VAL A 162 21.20 4.47 -0.11
C VAL A 162 21.07 3.94 -1.54
N PRO A 163 21.95 4.34 -2.49
CA PRO A 163 22.00 3.73 -3.81
C PRO A 163 22.13 2.21 -3.72
N LEU A 164 21.25 1.47 -4.40
CA LEU A 164 21.23 0.02 -4.39
C LEU A 164 22.58 -0.55 -4.86
N LYS A 165 23.22 0.11 -5.82
CA LYS A 165 24.56 -0.25 -6.31
C LYS A 165 25.59 -0.40 -5.18
N ASP A 166 25.55 0.45 -4.16
CA ASP A 166 26.56 0.47 -3.08
C ASP A 166 26.33 -0.71 -2.13
N VAL A 167 25.06 -1.03 -1.87
CA VAL A 167 24.66 -2.20 -1.09
C VAL A 167 25.02 -3.49 -1.83
N LEU A 168 24.73 -3.57 -3.13
CA LEU A 168 25.05 -4.72 -3.95
C LEU A 168 26.55 -4.90 -4.16
N ALA A 169 27.32 -3.82 -4.32
CA ALA A 169 28.77 -3.88 -4.48
C ALA A 169 29.46 -4.58 -3.29
N ARG A 170 28.97 -4.33 -2.06
CA ARG A 170 29.44 -5.04 -0.86
C ARG A 170 29.19 -6.55 -0.91
N ALA A 171 28.19 -7.00 -1.67
CA ALA A 171 27.88 -8.41 -1.85
C ALA A 171 28.68 -9.09 -2.98
N GLU A 172 29.51 -8.33 -3.69
CA GLU A 172 30.37 -8.81 -4.78
C GLU A 172 29.59 -9.64 -5.83
N PRO A 173 28.71 -9.01 -6.64
CA PRO A 173 27.93 -9.71 -7.64
C PRO A 173 28.85 -10.35 -8.69
N LYS A 174 28.61 -11.62 -9.01
CA LYS A 174 29.36 -12.37 -10.02
C LYS A 174 28.98 -11.89 -11.42
N ASN A 175 29.86 -12.08 -12.41
CA ASN A 175 29.56 -11.80 -13.82
C ASN A 175 28.37 -12.60 -14.38
N SER A 176 27.95 -13.67 -13.69
CA SER A 176 26.76 -14.45 -14.01
C SER A 176 25.45 -13.84 -13.49
N ALA A 177 25.50 -12.78 -12.67
CA ALA A 177 24.31 -12.07 -12.21
C ALA A 177 23.51 -11.52 -13.40
N ARG A 178 22.18 -11.65 -13.34
CA ARG A 178 21.27 -11.20 -14.41
C ARG A 178 20.18 -10.29 -13.89
N GLN A 179 19.57 -10.66 -12.78
CA GLN A 179 18.49 -9.90 -12.17
C GLN A 179 18.68 -9.84 -10.66
N VAL A 180 18.13 -8.79 -10.06
CA VAL A 180 17.99 -8.63 -8.62
C VAL A 180 16.49 -8.69 -8.32
N SER A 181 16.09 -9.63 -7.46
CA SER A 181 14.71 -9.75 -7.00
C SER A 181 14.51 -9.08 -5.64
N PHE A 182 13.34 -8.49 -5.45
CA PHE A 182 12.94 -7.75 -4.27
C PHE A 182 11.69 -8.38 -3.71
N ASN A 183 11.76 -8.78 -2.44
CA ASN A 183 10.66 -9.42 -1.73
C ASN A 183 10.28 -8.58 -0.51
N GLY A 184 9.01 -8.18 -0.43
CA GLY A 184 8.46 -7.42 0.69
C GLY A 184 8.11 -8.29 1.89
N LEU A 185 7.57 -7.64 2.93
CA LEU A 185 7.04 -8.31 4.12
C LEU A 185 5.58 -8.76 3.96
N ASP A 186 4.88 -8.29 2.93
CA ASP A 186 3.46 -8.59 2.70
C ASP A 186 3.24 -10.00 2.14
N ILE A 187 2.27 -10.71 2.70
CA ILE A 187 1.98 -12.11 2.36
C ILE A 187 0.56 -12.30 1.83
N ALA A 188 0.41 -13.19 0.84
CA ALA A 188 -0.90 -13.66 0.43
C ALA A 188 -1.54 -14.48 1.56
N LEU A 189 -2.83 -14.24 1.82
CA LEU A 189 -3.55 -14.96 2.89
C LEU A 189 -3.77 -16.44 2.56
N PHE A 190 -3.85 -16.78 1.28
CA PHE A 190 -4.07 -18.15 0.80
C PHE A 190 -3.19 -18.40 -0.41
N GLY A 191 -2.10 -19.15 -0.27
CA GLY A 191 -1.33 -19.78 -1.37
C GLY A 191 -0.79 -18.92 -2.54
N GLY A 192 -1.10 -17.61 -2.60
CA GLY A 192 -0.80 -16.72 -3.73
C GLY A 192 0.65 -16.27 -3.87
N GLY A 193 1.52 -16.73 -2.98
CA GLY A 193 2.94 -16.37 -2.92
C GLY A 193 3.20 -14.94 -2.43
N ASN A 194 4.48 -14.60 -2.32
CA ASN A 194 4.89 -13.25 -1.94
C ASN A 194 4.84 -12.29 -3.14
N PHE A 195 4.71 -10.99 -2.89
CA PHE A 195 4.81 -9.98 -3.93
C PHE A 195 6.28 -9.70 -4.28
N VAL A 196 6.80 -10.42 -5.28
CA VAL A 196 8.20 -10.31 -5.72
C VAL A 196 8.30 -9.58 -7.06
N LYS A 197 9.19 -8.59 -7.14
CA LYS A 197 9.54 -7.87 -8.37
C LYS A 197 11.02 -8.03 -8.66
N ALA A 198 11.44 -7.80 -9.90
CA ALA A 198 12.83 -7.90 -10.28
C ALA A 198 13.23 -6.75 -11.20
N LEU A 199 14.50 -6.37 -11.13
CA LEU A 199 15.18 -5.49 -12.08
C LEU A 199 16.34 -6.25 -12.70
N ASP A 200 16.70 -5.90 -13.93
CA ASP A 200 17.96 -6.36 -14.51
C ASP A 200 19.14 -5.80 -13.71
N ILE A 201 20.21 -6.59 -13.58
CA ILE A 201 21.37 -6.24 -12.76
C ILE A 201 22.00 -4.92 -13.20
N ALA A 202 22.00 -4.62 -14.50
CA ALA A 202 22.53 -3.36 -15.03
C ALA A 202 21.75 -2.15 -14.49
N HIS A 203 20.42 -2.23 -14.44
CA HIS A 203 19.57 -1.18 -13.86
C HIS A 203 19.74 -1.13 -12.34
N ALA A 204 19.79 -2.28 -11.64
CA ALA A 204 20.01 -2.28 -10.19
C ALA A 204 21.36 -1.67 -9.76
N MET A 205 22.34 -1.64 -10.66
CA MET A 205 23.70 -1.12 -10.44
C MET A 205 23.93 0.30 -11.00
N ASP A 206 22.93 0.95 -11.60
CA ASP A 206 23.09 2.24 -12.29
C ASP A 206 23.38 3.43 -11.35
N GLY A 207 22.95 3.32 -10.09
CA GLY A 207 23.12 4.34 -9.06
C GLY A 207 21.93 5.26 -8.83
N GLU A 208 20.85 5.13 -9.60
CA GLU A 208 19.59 5.85 -9.40
C GLU A 208 18.58 5.04 -8.58
N VAL A 209 18.64 3.71 -8.69
CA VAL A 209 17.87 2.82 -7.81
C VAL A 209 18.40 2.93 -6.39
N MET A 210 17.51 3.09 -5.41
CA MET A 210 17.87 3.23 -3.99
C MET A 210 16.98 2.40 -3.06
N LEU A 211 17.55 2.05 -1.91
CA LEU A 211 16.83 1.66 -0.72
C LEU A 211 16.49 2.93 0.07
N ALA A 212 15.29 3.46 -0.17
CA ALA A 212 14.78 4.66 0.49
C ALA A 212 14.24 4.33 1.88
N TYR A 213 14.58 5.17 2.87
CA TYR A 213 14.08 5.08 4.24
C TYR A 213 13.45 6.39 4.74
N GLN A 214 13.55 7.49 3.98
CA GLN A 214 12.74 8.70 4.19
C GLN A 214 11.99 9.13 2.93
N MET A 215 10.89 9.83 3.16
CA MET A 215 10.01 10.42 2.17
C MET A 215 9.61 11.83 2.64
N ASN A 216 9.88 12.86 1.83
CA ASN A 216 9.65 14.27 2.14
C ASN A 216 10.23 14.70 3.51
N GLY A 217 11.44 14.26 3.83
CA GLY A 217 12.16 14.66 5.05
C GLY A 217 11.73 13.94 6.34
N ALA A 218 10.79 12.99 6.27
CA ALA A 218 10.36 12.16 7.40
C ALA A 218 10.50 10.67 7.06
N ASP A 219 10.47 9.80 8.07
CA ASP A 219 10.38 8.35 7.82
C ASP A 219 9.17 8.02 6.93
N ILE A 220 9.37 7.06 6.02
CA ILE A 220 8.32 6.62 5.09
C ILE A 220 7.06 6.22 5.89
N PRO A 221 5.85 6.69 5.55
CA PRO A 221 4.62 6.23 6.20
C PRO A 221 4.45 4.72 6.06
N LEU A 222 3.78 4.05 7.01
CA LEU A 222 3.71 2.58 7.04
C LEU A 222 3.11 2.01 5.75
N LEU A 223 2.00 2.59 5.28
CA LEU A 223 1.34 2.22 4.04
C LEU A 223 2.09 2.60 2.75
N ASN A 224 3.24 3.27 2.86
CA ASN A 224 4.09 3.59 1.71
C ASN A 224 5.40 2.81 1.69
N GLY A 225 5.58 1.85 2.61
CA GLY A 225 6.72 0.93 2.64
C GLY A 225 7.72 1.18 3.76
N TYR A 226 7.25 1.63 4.94
CA TYR A 226 8.10 1.64 6.13
C TYR A 226 8.64 0.23 6.43
N PRO A 227 9.89 0.07 6.92
CA PRO A 227 10.87 1.13 7.22
C PRO A 227 11.80 1.46 6.04
N VAL A 228 11.76 0.64 4.99
CA VAL A 228 12.61 0.77 3.81
C VAL A 228 11.85 0.27 2.59
N LYS A 229 11.95 1.00 1.48
CA LYS A 229 11.41 0.57 0.19
C LYS A 229 12.39 0.80 -0.95
N LEU A 230 12.18 0.09 -2.05
CA LEU A 230 12.85 0.39 -3.30
C LEU A 230 12.24 1.68 -3.92
N ALA A 231 13.09 2.61 -4.36
CA ALA A 231 12.72 3.81 -5.13
C ALA A 231 13.72 4.05 -6.27
N ALA A 232 13.31 4.74 -7.34
CA ALA A 232 14.15 5.06 -8.49
C ALA A 232 13.65 6.36 -9.19
N ALA A 233 14.55 7.28 -9.56
CA ALA A 233 14.42 8.34 -10.58
C ALA A 233 15.65 9.30 -10.60
N LEU A 234 15.78 10.07 -11.69
CA LEU A 234 16.79 11.09 -12.02
C LEU A 234 16.90 12.21 -10.95
N ALA A 235 18.13 12.53 -10.50
CA ALA A 235 18.42 13.20 -9.22
C ALA A 235 18.73 14.72 -9.26
N THR A 236 18.36 15.45 -8.18
CA THR A 236 19.01 16.69 -7.66
C THR A 236 18.90 16.69 -6.12
N ALA A 237 19.88 17.24 -5.37
CA ALA A 237 20.08 16.92 -3.94
C ALA A 237 20.36 18.11 -2.98
N TRP A 238 19.92 17.96 -1.71
CA TRP A 238 20.55 18.46 -0.46
C TRP A 238 20.09 17.62 0.76
N PRO A 239 20.97 17.10 1.65
CA PRO A 239 20.56 16.13 2.68
C PRO A 239 20.39 16.68 4.12
N THR A 240 19.37 16.16 4.83
CA THR A 240 19.31 16.03 6.30
C THR A 240 18.61 14.71 6.65
N ALA A 241 19.20 13.87 7.53
CA ALA A 241 18.63 12.59 7.94
C ALA A 241 18.10 12.63 9.39
N ALA A 242 16.95 11.99 9.65
CA ALA A 242 16.33 11.85 10.97
C ALA A 242 16.33 10.36 11.39
N PRO A 243 16.38 10.01 12.69
CA PRO A 243 16.37 8.61 13.15
C PRO A 243 15.04 7.89 12.86
N ALA A 244 15.11 6.56 12.62
CA ALA A 244 13.93 5.71 12.43
C ALA A 244 13.22 5.41 13.77
N VAL A 245 11.90 5.30 13.80
CA VAL A 245 11.12 4.96 15.01
C VAL A 245 10.09 3.85 14.78
N PRO A 246 9.87 2.91 15.72
CA PRO A 246 8.87 1.86 15.57
C PRO A 246 7.49 2.40 15.16
N LYS A 247 6.82 1.74 14.22
CA LYS A 247 5.49 2.14 13.74
C LYS A 247 4.48 1.02 13.96
N ASN A 248 3.31 1.41 14.45
CA ASN A 248 2.14 0.55 14.61
C ASN A 248 0.90 1.30 14.13
N ILE A 249 0.08 0.67 13.27
CA ILE A 249 -1.16 1.25 12.77
C ILE A 249 -2.32 0.26 12.90
N GLU A 250 -3.53 0.80 13.08
CA GLU A 250 -4.78 0.03 13.01
C GLU A 250 -5.54 0.43 11.74
N LEU A 251 -5.75 -0.52 10.84
CA LEU A 251 -6.50 -0.26 9.61
C LEU A 251 -7.99 -0.14 9.90
N PRO A 252 -8.71 0.76 9.21
CA PRO A 252 -10.17 0.79 9.30
C PRO A 252 -10.78 -0.53 8.81
N PRO A 253 -11.99 -0.89 9.29
CA PRO A 253 -12.70 -2.08 8.84
C PRO A 253 -13.10 -1.99 7.36
N ASP A 254 -13.57 -3.10 6.80
CA ASP A 254 -13.99 -3.14 5.40
C ASP A 254 -15.14 -2.17 5.10
N GLY A 255 -14.98 -1.38 4.04
CA GLY A 255 -15.86 -0.26 3.73
C GLY A 255 -17.15 -0.64 3.01
N LEU A 256 -17.22 -1.86 2.47
CA LEU A 256 -18.33 -2.39 1.70
C LEU A 256 -18.54 -3.90 1.94
N GLN A 257 -19.81 -4.30 2.01
CA GLN A 257 -20.24 -5.69 1.98
C GLN A 257 -20.79 -6.05 0.60
N LEU A 258 -20.86 -7.34 0.29
CA LEU A 258 -21.54 -7.83 -0.91
C LEU A 258 -23.02 -7.41 -0.91
N LYS A 259 -23.58 -7.14 -2.09
CA LYS A 259 -24.99 -6.78 -2.25
C LYS A 259 -25.84 -8.03 -1.95
N PRO A 260 -26.78 -7.99 -0.98
CA PRO A 260 -27.65 -9.13 -0.69
C PRO A 260 -28.42 -9.60 -1.92
N SER A 261 -28.60 -10.91 -2.07
CA SER A 261 -29.35 -11.52 -3.17
C SER A 261 -29.89 -12.88 -2.78
N ALA A 262 -31.04 -13.26 -3.33
CA ALA A 262 -31.62 -14.60 -3.19
C ALA A 262 -30.93 -15.64 -4.09
N LEU A 263 -30.00 -15.24 -4.95
CA LEU A 263 -29.25 -16.16 -5.81
C LEU A 263 -28.31 -17.03 -4.95
N PRO A 264 -28.22 -18.36 -5.20
CA PRO A 264 -27.34 -19.25 -4.42
C PRO A 264 -25.86 -18.83 -4.42
N GLY A 265 -25.44 -18.07 -5.42
CA GLY A 265 -24.08 -17.54 -5.52
C GLY A 265 -23.73 -16.48 -4.47
N PHE A 266 -24.71 -15.82 -3.84
CA PHE A 266 -24.46 -14.78 -2.84
C PHE A 266 -23.78 -15.35 -1.59
N GLU A 267 -24.36 -16.38 -0.98
CA GLU A 267 -23.79 -17.01 0.22
C GLU A 267 -22.41 -17.60 -0.06
N LYS A 268 -22.23 -18.20 -1.25
CA LYS A 268 -20.93 -18.74 -1.71
C LYS A 268 -19.90 -17.63 -1.89
N ALA A 269 -20.28 -16.51 -2.51
CA ALA A 269 -19.40 -15.36 -2.67
C ALA A 269 -19.04 -14.75 -1.31
N GLN A 270 -19.98 -14.68 -0.37
CA GLN A 270 -19.73 -14.22 0.99
C GLN A 270 -18.78 -15.13 1.76
N ALA A 271 -18.90 -16.45 1.59
CA ALA A 271 -18.02 -17.43 2.22
C ALA A 271 -16.59 -17.41 1.67
N HIS A 272 -16.42 -17.18 0.35
CA HIS A 272 -15.14 -17.41 -0.32
C HIS A 272 -14.45 -16.16 -0.85
N CYS A 273 -15.19 -15.13 -1.29
CA CYS A 273 -14.60 -13.99 -2.01
C CYS A 273 -14.13 -12.86 -1.08
N THR A 274 -14.76 -12.68 0.08
CA THR A 274 -14.36 -11.63 1.04
C THR A 274 -13.28 -12.09 2.03
N ALA A 275 -12.84 -13.36 1.96
CA ALA A 275 -11.76 -13.87 2.79
C ALA A 275 -10.42 -13.20 2.46
N CYS A 276 -10.13 -12.96 1.17
CA CYS A 276 -8.86 -12.37 0.73
C CYS A 276 -8.88 -10.84 0.73
N HIS A 277 -9.97 -10.24 0.24
CA HIS A 277 -10.06 -8.82 0.00
C HIS A 277 -11.47 -8.30 0.28
N SER A 278 -11.59 -6.99 0.40
CA SER A 278 -12.86 -6.33 0.63
C SER A 278 -13.76 -6.34 -0.62
N ALA A 279 -15.07 -6.13 -0.45
CA ALA A 279 -16.04 -6.34 -1.54
C ALA A 279 -16.01 -5.25 -2.64
N GLU A 280 -15.30 -4.15 -2.40
CA GLU A 280 -15.13 -3.03 -3.33
C GLU A 280 -14.55 -3.46 -4.68
N TYR A 281 -13.66 -4.47 -4.70
CA TYR A 281 -13.12 -4.99 -5.95
C TYR A 281 -14.21 -5.50 -6.89
N MET A 282 -15.29 -6.09 -6.37
CA MET A 282 -16.41 -6.57 -7.17
C MET A 282 -17.36 -5.42 -7.50
N ALA A 283 -17.67 -4.59 -6.50
CA ALA A 283 -18.63 -3.50 -6.64
C ALA A 283 -18.21 -2.44 -7.67
N PHE A 284 -16.91 -2.22 -7.84
CA PHE A 284 -16.40 -1.17 -8.71
C PHE A 284 -16.05 -1.62 -10.13
N GLN A 285 -16.29 -2.88 -10.50
CA GLN A 285 -16.11 -3.32 -11.88
C GLN A 285 -17.13 -2.66 -12.82
N PRO A 286 -16.86 -2.61 -14.14
CA PRO A 286 -17.76 -1.99 -15.10
C PRO A 286 -19.16 -2.65 -15.03
N PRO A 287 -20.24 -1.87 -14.93
CA PRO A 287 -21.60 -2.42 -14.87
C PRO A 287 -22.03 -3.07 -16.18
N THR A 288 -21.31 -2.80 -17.28
CA THR A 288 -21.49 -3.41 -18.59
C THR A 288 -20.74 -4.74 -18.73
N ALA A 289 -20.04 -5.21 -17.70
CA ALA A 289 -19.28 -6.45 -17.75
C ALA A 289 -20.20 -7.66 -17.97
N ALA A 290 -19.97 -8.37 -19.09
CA ALA A 290 -20.72 -9.55 -19.48
C ALA A 290 -20.29 -10.81 -18.71
N ARG A 291 -21.11 -11.86 -18.72
CA ARG A 291 -20.81 -13.14 -18.05
C ARG A 291 -19.39 -13.70 -18.27
N PRO A 292 -18.81 -13.70 -19.50
CA PRO A 292 -17.43 -14.17 -19.70
C PRO A 292 -16.38 -13.39 -18.91
N TYR A 293 -16.61 -12.10 -18.67
CA TYR A 293 -15.76 -11.27 -17.83
C TYR A 293 -15.73 -11.78 -16.38
N TRP A 294 -16.91 -12.03 -15.82
CA TRP A 294 -17.07 -12.51 -14.45
C TRP A 294 -16.53 -13.93 -14.30
N ASP A 295 -16.79 -14.81 -15.26
CA ASP A 295 -16.22 -16.15 -15.31
C ASP A 295 -14.69 -16.14 -15.32
N ALA A 296 -14.08 -15.34 -16.20
CA ALA A 296 -12.62 -15.18 -16.24
C ALA A 296 -12.08 -14.64 -14.92
N MET A 297 -12.80 -13.72 -14.26
CA MET A 297 -12.38 -13.16 -12.98
C MET A 297 -12.43 -14.19 -11.85
N VAL A 298 -13.51 -14.98 -11.72
CA VAL A 298 -13.59 -16.05 -10.70
C VAL A 298 -12.51 -17.11 -10.95
N LYS A 299 -12.32 -17.53 -12.21
CA LYS A 299 -11.23 -18.44 -12.60
C LYS A 299 -9.86 -17.89 -12.24
N ARG A 300 -9.62 -16.59 -12.43
CA ARG A 300 -8.36 -15.92 -12.06
C ARG A 300 -8.17 -15.90 -10.55
N MET A 301 -9.21 -15.60 -9.77
CA MET A 301 -9.13 -15.60 -8.30
C MET A 301 -8.69 -16.96 -7.76
N LYS A 302 -9.27 -18.04 -8.29
CA LYS A 302 -8.86 -19.41 -7.94
C LYS A 302 -7.46 -19.75 -8.48
N GLY A 303 -7.25 -19.61 -9.79
CA GLY A 303 -6.06 -20.13 -10.47
C GLY A 303 -4.77 -19.38 -10.13
N VAL A 304 -4.84 -18.05 -10.08
CA VAL A 304 -3.69 -17.16 -9.86
C VAL A 304 -3.54 -16.79 -8.39
N PHE A 305 -4.62 -16.29 -7.79
CA PHE A 305 -4.58 -15.78 -6.41
C PHE A 305 -4.88 -16.84 -5.35
N LYS A 306 -5.15 -18.09 -5.78
CA LYS A 306 -5.40 -19.24 -4.91
C LYS A 306 -6.53 -19.02 -3.90
N ALA A 307 -7.52 -18.21 -4.28
CA ALA A 307 -8.73 -18.05 -3.49
C ALA A 307 -9.40 -19.42 -3.26
N PRO A 308 -9.90 -19.70 -2.04
CA PRO A 308 -10.44 -21.01 -1.66
C PRO A 308 -11.86 -21.20 -2.21
N VAL A 309 -12.01 -21.20 -3.54
CA VAL A 309 -13.29 -21.35 -4.25
C VAL A 309 -13.40 -22.77 -4.83
N PRO A 310 -14.35 -23.59 -4.35
CA PRO A 310 -14.63 -24.91 -4.95
C PRO A 310 -15.11 -24.78 -6.42
N ASP A 311 -14.71 -25.71 -7.28
CA ASP A 311 -15.13 -25.66 -8.71
C ASP A 311 -16.64 -25.74 -8.88
N ALA A 312 -17.31 -26.52 -8.03
CA ALA A 312 -18.76 -26.66 -8.02
C ALA A 312 -19.51 -25.35 -7.70
N ASP A 313 -18.86 -24.43 -6.99
CA ASP A 313 -19.49 -23.17 -6.56
C ASP A 313 -19.31 -22.04 -7.57
N MET A 314 -18.31 -22.16 -8.47
CA MET A 314 -17.97 -21.10 -9.42
C MET A 314 -19.14 -20.67 -10.33
N PRO A 315 -19.93 -21.59 -10.94
CA PRO A 315 -21.05 -21.18 -11.80
C PRO A 315 -22.10 -20.34 -11.05
N ALA A 316 -22.42 -20.71 -9.81
CA ALA A 316 -23.37 -19.97 -8.98
C ALA A 316 -22.83 -18.59 -8.60
N ILE A 317 -21.55 -18.50 -8.24
CA ILE A 317 -20.88 -17.22 -7.95
C ILE A 317 -20.90 -16.31 -9.18
N VAL A 318 -20.55 -16.83 -10.36
CA VAL A 318 -20.58 -16.06 -11.62
C VAL A 318 -21.99 -15.55 -11.91
N ASP A 319 -23.02 -16.39 -11.72
CA ASP A 319 -24.41 -15.99 -11.92
C ASP A 319 -24.85 -14.86 -10.99
N TYR A 320 -24.48 -14.96 -9.70
CA TYR A 320 -24.70 -13.88 -8.74
C TYR A 320 -24.00 -12.58 -9.17
N LEU A 321 -22.72 -12.67 -9.54
CA LEU A 321 -21.92 -11.49 -9.87
C LEU A 321 -22.45 -10.76 -11.11
N VAL A 322 -22.74 -11.48 -12.19
CA VAL A 322 -23.21 -10.85 -13.44
C VAL A 322 -24.61 -10.24 -13.30
N LYS A 323 -25.51 -10.89 -12.54
CA LYS A 323 -26.88 -10.38 -12.30
C LYS A 323 -26.94 -9.25 -11.27
N THR A 324 -25.90 -9.09 -10.45
CA THR A 324 -25.88 -8.10 -9.35
C THR A 324 -24.98 -6.89 -9.65
N TYR A 325 -23.94 -7.10 -10.45
CA TYR A 325 -22.91 -6.11 -10.76
C TYR A 325 -22.60 -5.98 -12.25
N GLY A 326 -23.03 -6.93 -13.09
CA GLY A 326 -22.77 -6.96 -14.53
C GLY A 326 -23.95 -6.51 -15.38
N ASN A 327 -23.90 -6.83 -16.68
CA ASN A 327 -24.90 -6.38 -17.66
C ASN A 327 -26.21 -7.19 -17.63
N GLU A 328 -26.33 -8.20 -16.77
CA GLU A 328 -27.55 -8.98 -16.56
C GLU A 328 -28.35 -8.48 -15.34
N GLN A 329 -28.02 -7.29 -14.82
CA GLN A 329 -28.82 -6.62 -13.81
C GLN A 329 -30.24 -6.41 -14.34
N VAL A 330 -31.22 -6.97 -13.63
CA VAL A 330 -32.62 -6.61 -13.85
C VAL A 330 -32.80 -5.20 -13.28
N ALA A 331 -33.36 -4.29 -14.08
CA ALA A 331 -33.70 -2.97 -13.57
C ALA A 331 -34.60 -3.12 -12.33
N PRO A 332 -34.36 -2.32 -11.28
CA PRO A 332 -35.09 -2.44 -10.01
C PRO A 332 -36.60 -2.30 -10.17
#